data_AF-A0A2E0R2L3-F1
#
_entry.id   AF-A0A2E0R2L3-F1
#
_cell.length_a   1.000
_cell.length_b   1.000
_cell.length_c   1.000
_cell.angle_alpha   90.00
_cell.angle_beta   90.00
_cell.angle_gamma   90.00
#
_symmetry.space_group_name_H-M   'P 1'
#
loop_
_entity.id
_entity.type
_entity.pdbx_description
1 polymer ?
#
loop_
_entity_poly.entity_id
_entity_poly.type
_entity_poly.pdbx_seq_one_letter_code
_entity_poly.pdbx_strand_id
1 'polypeptide(L)'
;MKRLEAYDGTNVCASQKRLARKPKFDGLPATIFLDPVKASPYSSSMSSGTKVVLYQVIVVALLPLFRVGAEDQARIWTSEDGKQLRASLVSADKSSAVLKLESGREARVALTRLSEQDRNYVLAKYERGQAFDYGTIPPETQIPREIEVTGGPRVFQTPHFEFETDQEVSKAFISEAARVYEGTYLALRELPHGIELEPPAGNTHFRGRFLGEREFDTLAAEKTVVIQGQRVVGLYLTQEKELLVPYSSLGAKLNGSRMTLRKSSDTSTLIHEIVHQVMHDWLPLMPTWFAEGIAEYLAAVPYQNGRFEFRNAERGLKFRLEEQHAMKGNTISGVRSPSYFFRGFETEKPEDVTATPGQLKGTNLASQAGTGLMVRDGWSGSVDEYRDSMLLLYFFMHLDEPENQGVAVGSYLKMIDLALGETNELQQEIAQFETRRLAYNEEVKRFNAELESFREAVSEYNERVTLYNRQLVDGVPETERIKVGAEPREPVPPAKLEVPESIERASRGGQTIDLLQLVQQKALPSLLQNRTPQQLSEEMKAAYSSIGIDIQFQ
;
A
#
# COMPACT_ATOMS: atom_id res chain seq x y z
N MET A 1 10.75 60.00 3.99
CA MET A 1 10.81 60.63 5.33
C MET A 1 9.86 59.87 6.26
N LYS A 2 10.41 59.30 7.35
CA LYS A 2 9.86 59.02 8.72
C LYS A 2 8.36 58.66 8.84
N ARG A 3 7.87 57.64 9.56
CA ARG A 3 8.25 56.91 10.81
C ARG A 3 7.37 55.63 10.83
N LEU A 4 7.86 54.41 11.06
CA LEU A 4 8.07 53.72 12.36
C LEU A 4 6.90 53.84 13.36
N GLU A 5 6.23 52.71 13.62
CA GLU A 5 5.93 52.25 14.98
C GLU A 5 5.80 50.72 15.03
N ALA A 6 6.48 50.15 16.01
CA ALA A 6 6.51 48.73 16.37
C ALA A 6 5.61 48.53 17.60
N TYR A 7 5.07 47.32 17.77
CA TYR A 7 4.61 46.86 19.07
C TYR A 7 5.02 45.41 19.29
N ASP A 8 5.74 45.21 20.39
CA ASP A 8 6.26 43.97 20.96
C ASP A 8 5.44 43.65 22.23
N GLY A 9 5.38 42.40 22.67
CA GLY A 9 4.78 42.08 23.98
C GLY A 9 4.17 40.69 24.19
N THR A 10 5.00 39.66 24.11
CA THR A 10 5.08 38.42 24.93
C THR A 10 3.99 38.00 25.97
N ASN A 11 3.71 36.68 25.94
CA ASN A 11 3.51 35.68 27.04
C ASN A 11 2.21 35.63 27.90
N VAL A 12 1.54 34.47 27.97
CA VAL A 12 1.65 33.40 29.02
C VAL A 12 0.56 32.30 28.86
N CYS A 13 1.05 31.07 28.67
CA CYS A 13 0.65 29.74 29.19
C CYS A 13 -0.79 29.32 29.60
N ALA A 14 -1.17 28.15 29.03
CA ALA A 14 -1.76 26.94 29.64
C ALA A 14 -3.27 26.86 30.00
N SER A 15 -4.01 25.93 29.37
CA SER A 15 -4.15 24.54 29.86
C SER A 15 -5.27 23.74 29.14
N GLN A 16 -4.95 22.47 28.83
CA GLN A 16 -5.81 21.25 28.78
C GLN A 16 -6.97 21.18 27.75
N LYS A 17 -7.30 20.05 27.07
CA LYS A 17 -6.96 18.62 27.19
C LYS A 17 -7.44 17.88 25.91
N ARG A 18 -6.65 16.89 25.48
CA ARG A 18 -6.95 15.61 24.78
C ARG A 18 -8.06 15.56 23.71
N LEU A 19 -7.68 15.09 22.52
CA LEU A 19 -8.16 13.83 21.93
C LEU A 19 -7.17 13.32 20.86
N ALA A 20 -7.18 12.00 20.67
CA ALA A 20 -6.25 11.08 20.01
C ALA A 20 -5.31 11.60 18.89
N ARG A 21 -4.02 11.24 19.02
CA ARG A 21 -3.04 11.26 17.92
C ARG A 21 -3.26 10.02 17.03
N LYS A 22 -3.68 10.19 15.78
CA LYS A 22 -3.35 9.24 14.69
C LYS A 22 -1.93 9.56 14.16
N PRO A 23 -1.14 8.58 13.71
CA PRO A 23 0.23 8.83 13.24
C PRO A 23 0.21 9.65 11.95
N LYS A 24 1.18 10.57 11.83
CA LYS A 24 1.35 11.48 10.70
C LYS A 24 1.91 10.75 9.48
N PHE A 25 1.31 11.00 8.32
CA PHE A 25 1.91 10.78 7.00
C PHE A 25 2.62 12.07 6.57
N ASP A 26 3.83 12.30 7.09
CA ASP A 26 4.76 13.28 6.50
C ASP A 26 5.77 12.45 5.69
N GLY A 27 5.89 12.73 4.38
CA GLY A 27 6.62 11.90 3.40
C GLY A 27 7.97 11.38 3.90
N LEU A 28 8.14 10.05 3.87
CA LEU A 28 9.33 9.34 4.33
C LEU A 28 9.76 8.29 3.29
N PRO A 29 11.05 7.93 3.24
CA PRO A 29 11.64 7.19 2.12
C PRO A 29 11.09 5.75 2.04
N ALA A 30 10.77 5.31 0.82
CA ALA A 30 10.28 3.96 0.50
C ALA A 30 11.27 2.82 0.80
N THR A 31 12.43 3.14 1.39
CA THR A 31 13.60 2.29 1.44
C THR A 31 14.40 2.64 2.69
N ILE A 32 14.53 1.69 3.62
CA ILE A 32 15.34 1.85 4.83
C ILE A 32 16.63 1.08 4.65
N PHE A 33 17.75 1.80 4.59
CA PHE A 33 19.08 1.20 4.58
C PHE A 33 19.50 0.88 6.01
N LEU A 34 19.72 -0.40 6.29
CA LEU A 34 20.46 -0.82 7.47
C LEU A 34 21.94 -0.85 7.09
N ASP A 35 22.72 0.09 7.61
CA ASP A 35 24.17 0.01 7.47
C ASP A 35 24.67 -1.26 8.19
N PRO A 36 25.46 -2.13 7.52
CA PRO A 36 26.04 -3.26 8.19
C PRO A 36 26.94 -2.76 9.32
N VAL A 37 26.73 -3.28 10.53
CA VAL A 37 27.66 -3.13 11.63
C VAL A 37 29.00 -3.73 11.18
N LYS A 38 29.98 -2.88 10.86
CA LYS A 38 31.34 -3.32 10.57
C LYS A 38 31.97 -3.83 11.86
N ALA A 39 31.75 -5.10 12.17
CA ALA A 39 32.61 -5.84 13.07
C ALA A 39 33.89 -6.22 12.31
N SER A 40 35.04 -5.87 12.87
CA SER A 40 36.37 -6.27 12.38
C SER A 40 36.50 -7.80 12.38
N PRO A 41 37.13 -8.43 11.37
CA PRO A 41 37.05 -9.88 11.18
C PRO A 41 38.14 -10.64 11.95
N TYR A 42 37.73 -11.71 12.64
CA TYR A 42 38.54 -12.89 12.91
C TYR A 42 37.72 -14.12 12.49
N SER A 43 38.16 -14.86 11.46
CA SER A 43 37.64 -16.19 11.16
C SER A 43 38.55 -16.94 10.19
N SER A 44 39.07 -18.08 10.65
CA SER A 44 39.80 -19.10 9.91
C SER A 44 38.86 -20.14 9.28
N SER A 45 39.23 -20.60 8.09
CA SER A 45 38.56 -21.60 7.24
C SER A 45 38.54 -23.03 7.81
N MET A 46 37.53 -23.83 7.46
CA MET A 46 37.69 -25.24 7.05
C MET A 46 36.45 -25.73 6.25
N SER A 47 36.68 -26.67 5.33
CA SER A 47 35.75 -27.18 4.30
C SER A 47 35.34 -28.65 4.51
N SER A 48 34.22 -29.02 3.90
CA SER A 48 33.77 -30.35 3.40
C SER A 48 32.24 -30.41 3.56
N GLY A 49 31.39 -30.88 2.65
CA GLY A 49 31.55 -31.70 1.45
C GLY A 49 30.73 -32.98 1.63
N THR A 50 29.44 -33.02 1.27
CA THR A 50 28.69 -34.27 1.01
C THR A 50 27.46 -33.99 0.14
N LYS A 51 27.27 -34.79 -0.91
CA LYS A 51 26.13 -34.79 -1.84
C LYS A 51 25.01 -35.69 -1.30
N VAL A 52 23.75 -35.29 -1.44
CA VAL A 52 22.58 -36.16 -1.25
C VAL A 52 21.70 -36.08 -2.50
N VAL A 53 21.34 -37.25 -3.02
CA VAL A 53 20.50 -37.48 -4.20
C VAL A 53 19.03 -37.53 -3.77
N LEU A 54 18.15 -36.74 -4.39
CA LEU A 54 16.70 -36.78 -4.14
C LEU A 54 15.97 -37.47 -5.31
N TYR A 55 15.14 -38.47 -4.98
CA TYR A 55 14.24 -39.15 -5.91
C TYR A 55 12.94 -38.35 -6.10
N GLN A 56 12.53 -38.16 -7.36
CA GLN A 56 11.20 -37.67 -7.73
C GLN A 56 10.19 -38.83 -7.72
N VAL A 57 9.07 -38.65 -7.03
CA VAL A 57 7.85 -39.46 -7.21
C VAL A 57 6.72 -38.52 -7.64
N ILE A 58 6.36 -38.61 -8.92
CA ILE A 58 5.19 -37.96 -9.51
C ILE A 58 3.99 -38.87 -9.26
N VAL A 59 3.01 -38.39 -8.49
CA VAL A 59 1.67 -38.99 -8.44
C VAL A 59 0.71 -38.04 -9.15
N VAL A 60 0.30 -38.45 -10.34
CA VAL A 60 -0.80 -37.84 -11.10
C VAL A 60 -2.11 -38.36 -10.52
N ALA A 61 -2.94 -37.46 -10.00
CA ALA A 61 -4.33 -37.75 -9.68
C ALA A 61 -5.25 -36.80 -10.45
N LEU A 62 -5.88 -37.33 -11.50
CA LEU A 62 -6.99 -36.77 -12.26
C LEU A 62 -8.29 -36.93 -11.46
N LEU A 63 -9.01 -35.84 -11.14
CA LEU A 63 -10.44 -35.85 -10.82
C LEU A 63 -11.12 -34.51 -11.19
N PRO A 64 -12.43 -34.51 -11.50
CA PRO A 64 -13.10 -33.49 -12.31
C PRO A 64 -13.53 -32.24 -11.55
N LEU A 65 -13.49 -31.12 -12.28
CA LEU A 65 -13.95 -29.79 -11.90
C LEU A 65 -15.49 -29.72 -11.82
N PHE A 66 -16.00 -29.59 -10.60
CA PHE A 66 -17.21 -28.81 -10.33
C PHE A 66 -16.96 -28.02 -9.05
N ARG A 67 -16.88 -26.68 -9.15
CA ARG A 67 -16.92 -25.79 -7.99
C ARG A 67 -18.09 -24.82 -8.17
N VAL A 68 -19.11 -25.05 -7.36
CA VAL A 68 -20.18 -24.09 -7.05
C VAL A 68 -19.55 -23.05 -6.11
N GLY A 69 -19.45 -21.80 -6.54
CA GLY A 69 -19.10 -20.67 -5.66
C GLY A 69 -20.30 -20.34 -4.79
N ALA A 70 -20.11 -20.21 -3.48
CA ALA A 70 -21.20 -19.96 -2.54
C ALA A 70 -20.70 -19.13 -1.36
N GLU A 71 -21.61 -18.31 -0.79
CA GLU A 71 -21.71 -18.06 0.66
C GLU A 71 -21.17 -19.30 1.38
N ASP A 72 -20.13 -19.17 2.21
CA ASP A 72 -19.31 -20.32 2.61
C ASP A 72 -20.20 -21.49 3.02
N GLN A 73 -20.33 -22.47 2.11
CA GLN A 73 -21.50 -23.33 2.07
C GLN A 73 -21.67 -23.94 3.45
N ALA A 74 -22.85 -23.77 4.06
CA ALA A 74 -23.08 -24.11 5.45
C ALA A 74 -22.44 -25.47 5.78
N ARG A 75 -21.32 -25.42 6.49
CA ARG A 75 -20.43 -26.55 6.75
C ARG A 75 -20.50 -26.95 8.20
N ILE A 76 -20.01 -28.15 8.50
CA ILE A 76 -19.87 -28.61 9.86
C ILE A 76 -18.61 -27.97 10.45
N TRP A 77 -18.81 -27.28 11.56
CA TRP A 77 -17.79 -26.71 12.44
C TRP A 77 -17.72 -27.56 13.69
N THR A 78 -16.51 -27.91 14.09
CA THR A 78 -16.20 -28.74 15.26
C THR A 78 -15.53 -27.87 16.30
N SER A 79 -16.03 -27.88 17.52
CA SER A 79 -15.37 -27.24 18.65
C SER A 79 -14.24 -28.10 19.21
N GLU A 80 -13.39 -27.51 20.04
CA GLU A 80 -12.29 -28.21 20.72
C GLU A 80 -12.78 -29.39 21.58
N ASP A 81 -13.99 -29.29 22.15
CA ASP A 81 -14.64 -30.38 22.90
C ASP A 81 -15.38 -31.40 22.00
N GLY A 82 -15.21 -31.32 20.68
CA GLY A 82 -15.73 -32.27 19.70
C GLY A 82 -17.20 -32.07 19.32
N LYS A 83 -17.88 -31.05 19.83
CA LYS A 83 -19.25 -30.74 19.42
C LYS A 83 -19.28 -30.18 18.01
N GLN A 84 -20.33 -30.51 17.29
CA GLN A 84 -20.50 -30.08 15.91
C GLN A 84 -21.69 -29.13 15.77
N LEU A 85 -21.53 -28.10 14.94
CA LEU A 85 -22.60 -27.20 14.54
C LEU A 85 -22.52 -26.93 13.04
N ARG A 86 -23.66 -26.71 12.39
CA ARG A 86 -23.72 -26.34 10.98
C ARG A 86 -23.92 -24.85 10.83
N ALA A 87 -23.02 -24.19 10.10
CA ALA A 87 -23.02 -22.74 9.91
C ALA A 87 -22.21 -22.32 8.68
N SER A 88 -22.46 -21.13 8.17
CA SER A 88 -21.57 -20.44 7.22
C SER A 88 -20.63 -19.47 7.97
N LEU A 89 -19.40 -19.30 7.47
CA LEU A 89 -18.49 -18.27 7.96
C LEU A 89 -18.95 -16.91 7.41
N VAL A 90 -19.17 -15.94 8.30
CA VAL A 90 -19.51 -14.56 7.93
C VAL A 90 -18.26 -13.70 7.91
N SER A 91 -17.52 -13.69 9.02
CA SER A 91 -16.25 -12.98 9.12
C SER A 91 -15.30 -13.64 10.11
N ALA A 92 -14.02 -13.29 10.10
CA ALA A 92 -13.06 -13.70 11.10
C ALA A 92 -11.91 -12.70 11.24
N ASP A 93 -11.25 -12.79 12.38
CA ASP A 93 -9.96 -12.18 12.67
C ASP A 93 -8.97 -13.25 13.17
N LYS A 94 -7.75 -12.85 13.59
CA LYS A 94 -6.72 -13.78 14.10
C LYS A 94 -7.11 -14.51 15.40
N SER A 95 -8.21 -14.12 16.06
CA SER A 95 -8.62 -14.57 17.38
C SER A 95 -10.04 -15.16 17.44
N SER A 96 -10.95 -14.75 16.54
CA SER A 96 -12.35 -15.16 16.53
C SER A 96 -12.95 -15.25 15.14
N ALA A 97 -14.01 -16.05 15.00
CA ALA A 97 -14.83 -16.18 13.80
C ALA A 97 -16.29 -15.84 14.12
N VAL A 98 -16.99 -15.16 13.23
CA VAL A 98 -18.44 -14.96 13.25
C VAL A 98 -19.08 -15.98 12.33
N LEU A 99 -19.91 -16.86 12.90
CA LEU A 99 -20.59 -17.93 12.19
C LEU A 99 -22.10 -17.64 12.14
N LYS A 100 -22.70 -17.73 10.95
CA LYS A 100 -24.15 -17.63 10.76
C LYS A 100 -24.74 -19.03 10.77
N LEU A 101 -25.51 -19.31 11.82
CA LEU A 101 -26.20 -20.58 12.01
C LEU A 101 -27.35 -20.72 11.01
N GLU A 102 -27.84 -21.94 10.77
CA GLU A 102 -29.02 -22.19 9.92
C GLU A 102 -30.27 -21.40 10.36
N SER A 103 -30.36 -21.08 11.65
CA SER A 103 -31.41 -20.20 12.21
C SER A 103 -31.34 -18.73 11.73
N GLY A 104 -30.31 -18.35 10.99
CA GLY A 104 -30.00 -16.97 10.59
C GLY A 104 -29.30 -16.14 11.66
N ARG A 105 -29.17 -16.66 12.90
CA ARG A 105 -28.44 -15.98 13.99
C ARG A 105 -26.93 -16.08 13.78
N GLU A 106 -26.25 -14.97 14.00
CA GLU A 106 -24.78 -14.91 14.04
C GLU A 106 -24.25 -15.16 15.44
N ALA A 107 -23.15 -15.91 15.53
CA ALA A 107 -22.45 -16.21 16.77
C ALA A 107 -20.95 -15.98 16.60
N ARG A 108 -20.36 -15.18 17.48
CA ARG A 108 -18.90 -15.02 17.57
C ARG A 108 -18.30 -16.17 18.39
N VAL A 109 -17.36 -16.90 17.80
CA VAL A 109 -16.67 -18.05 18.37
C VAL A 109 -15.17 -17.77 18.39
N ALA A 110 -14.55 -17.87 19.57
CA ALA A 110 -13.09 -17.75 19.66
C ALA A 110 -12.41 -18.93 18.91
N LEU A 111 -11.35 -18.67 18.15
CA LEU A 111 -10.64 -19.69 17.38
C LEU A 111 -10.03 -20.78 18.27
N THR A 112 -9.69 -20.44 19.51
CA THR A 112 -9.23 -21.42 20.52
C THR A 112 -10.30 -22.45 20.85
N ARG A 113 -11.59 -22.13 20.66
CA ARG A 113 -12.71 -23.04 20.90
C ARG A 113 -13.06 -23.90 19.69
N LEU A 114 -12.42 -23.67 18.53
CA LEU A 114 -12.57 -24.50 17.34
C LEU A 114 -11.54 -25.64 17.35
N SER A 115 -11.89 -26.73 16.68
CA SER A 115 -10.95 -27.81 16.38
C SER A 115 -9.74 -27.26 15.62
N GLU A 116 -8.59 -27.95 15.70
CA GLU A 116 -7.39 -27.53 14.96
C GLU A 116 -7.65 -27.40 13.46
N GLN A 117 -8.42 -28.32 12.89
CA GLN A 117 -8.79 -28.30 11.48
C GLN A 117 -9.61 -27.05 11.11
N ASP A 118 -10.63 -26.71 11.90
CA ASP A 118 -11.49 -25.56 11.64
C ASP A 118 -10.81 -24.23 11.94
N ARG A 119 -9.96 -24.20 12.96
CA ARG A 119 -9.08 -23.06 13.23
C ARG A 119 -8.15 -22.79 12.06
N ASN A 120 -7.46 -23.82 11.55
CA ASN A 120 -6.56 -23.68 10.41
C ASN A 120 -7.31 -23.28 9.14
N TYR A 121 -8.55 -23.75 8.97
CA TYR A 121 -9.42 -23.33 7.87
C TYR A 121 -9.74 -21.83 7.94
N VAL A 122 -10.13 -21.32 9.11
CA VAL A 122 -10.43 -19.88 9.29
C VAL A 122 -9.19 -19.03 9.08
N LEU A 123 -8.05 -19.44 9.65
CA LEU A 123 -6.78 -18.73 9.47
C LEU A 123 -6.35 -18.69 8.01
N ALA A 124 -6.46 -19.80 7.27
CA ALA A 124 -6.15 -19.83 5.85
C ALA A 124 -7.08 -18.92 5.02
N LYS A 125 -8.35 -18.76 5.41
CA LYS A 125 -9.25 -17.79 4.78
C LYS A 125 -8.91 -16.35 5.16
N TYR A 126 -8.58 -16.10 6.43
CA TYR A 126 -8.16 -14.79 6.91
C TYR A 126 -6.90 -14.31 6.18
N GLU A 127 -5.90 -15.17 6.03
CA GLU A 127 -4.65 -14.87 5.32
C GLU A 127 -4.87 -14.55 3.83
N ARG A 128 -5.99 -14.98 3.26
CA ARG A 128 -6.40 -14.67 1.87
C ARG A 128 -7.39 -13.52 1.80
N GLY A 129 -7.73 -12.87 2.91
CA GLY A 129 -8.80 -11.87 2.94
C GLY A 129 -10.20 -12.45 2.67
N GLN A 130 -10.36 -13.77 2.55
CA GLN A 130 -11.65 -14.41 2.24
C GLN A 130 -12.52 -14.64 3.49
N ALA A 131 -12.02 -14.24 4.66
CA ALA A 131 -12.74 -14.34 5.92
C ALA A 131 -13.40 -13.00 6.30
N PHE A 132 -13.61 -12.07 5.39
CA PHE A 132 -14.33 -10.84 5.69
C PHE A 132 -15.56 -10.75 4.80
N ASP A 133 -16.65 -10.22 5.38
CA ASP A 133 -17.82 -9.86 4.60
C ASP A 133 -17.60 -8.47 4.02
N TYR A 134 -17.47 -8.41 2.70
CA TYR A 134 -17.30 -7.17 1.96
C TYR A 134 -18.62 -6.62 1.44
N GLY A 135 -19.72 -7.36 1.57
CA GLY A 135 -20.91 -7.14 0.77
C GLY A 135 -20.70 -7.50 -0.71
N THR A 136 -21.68 -7.18 -1.54
CA THR A 136 -21.61 -7.30 -2.99
C THR A 136 -21.73 -5.92 -3.63
N ILE A 137 -21.30 -5.81 -4.90
CA ILE A 137 -21.51 -4.56 -5.65
C ILE A 137 -23.02 -4.24 -5.66
N PRO A 138 -23.44 -3.05 -5.19
CA PRO A 138 -24.84 -2.68 -5.22
C PRO A 138 -25.31 -2.52 -6.67
N PRO A 139 -26.58 -2.85 -7.01
CA PRO A 139 -27.06 -2.72 -8.38
C PRO A 139 -27.01 -1.27 -8.90
N GLU A 140 -27.15 -0.31 -7.99
CA GLU A 140 -26.99 1.12 -8.25
C GLU A 140 -26.60 1.87 -6.96
N THR A 141 -25.99 3.04 -7.12
CA THR A 141 -25.86 4.04 -6.06
C THR A 141 -26.49 5.34 -6.53
N GLN A 142 -27.11 6.10 -5.62
CA GLN A 142 -27.82 7.32 -5.95
C GLN A 142 -27.71 8.31 -4.79
N ILE A 143 -27.10 9.46 -5.06
CA ILE A 143 -27.12 10.58 -4.12
C ILE A 143 -28.50 11.26 -4.06
N PRO A 144 -28.81 11.99 -2.98
CA PRO A 144 -30.03 12.81 -2.91
C PRO A 144 -30.18 13.77 -4.10
N ARG A 145 -31.42 14.08 -4.48
CA ARG A 145 -31.71 14.99 -5.61
C ARG A 145 -31.18 16.40 -5.40
N GLU A 146 -31.21 16.84 -4.15
CA GLU A 146 -30.69 18.13 -3.69
C GLU A 146 -29.43 17.85 -2.87
N ILE A 147 -28.32 18.41 -3.32
CA ILE A 147 -27.04 18.40 -2.61
C ILE A 147 -26.91 19.77 -1.98
N GLU A 148 -26.59 19.80 -0.70
CA GLU A 148 -26.23 21.04 -0.03
C GLU A 148 -24.94 21.58 -0.66
N VAL A 149 -25.01 22.76 -1.24
CA VAL A 149 -23.84 23.47 -1.74
C VAL A 149 -23.76 24.83 -1.06
N THR A 150 -22.66 25.08 -0.36
CA THR A 150 -22.38 26.35 0.32
C THR A 150 -21.20 27.07 -0.36
N GLY A 151 -20.91 28.31 0.07
CA GLY A 151 -19.87 29.15 -0.51
C GLY A 151 -20.38 30.13 -1.60
N GLY A 152 -19.53 30.44 -2.57
CA GLY A 152 -19.79 31.36 -3.67
C GLY A 152 -18.55 32.13 -4.14
N PRO A 153 -18.73 33.14 -5.01
CA PRO A 153 -18.97 32.89 -6.43
C PRO A 153 -17.89 32.03 -7.12
N ARG A 154 -16.75 31.78 -6.47
CA ARG A 154 -15.62 31.01 -7.00
C ARG A 154 -15.21 29.82 -6.15
N VAL A 155 -15.56 29.75 -4.86
CA VAL A 155 -15.25 28.58 -4.01
C VAL A 155 -16.55 27.99 -3.51
N PHE A 156 -16.74 26.69 -3.70
CA PHE A 156 -17.97 25.98 -3.37
C PHE A 156 -17.65 24.75 -2.54
N GLN A 157 -18.54 24.43 -1.61
CA GLN A 157 -18.40 23.27 -0.73
C GLN A 157 -19.64 22.39 -0.81
N THR A 158 -19.43 21.08 -0.90
CA THR A 158 -20.41 20.01 -0.75
C THR A 158 -20.07 19.22 0.53
N PRO A 159 -20.86 18.20 0.94
CA PRO A 159 -20.56 17.44 2.16
C PRO A 159 -19.14 16.90 2.27
N HIS A 160 -18.52 16.47 1.16
CA HIS A 160 -17.16 15.88 1.19
C HIS A 160 -16.13 16.67 0.37
N PHE A 161 -16.54 17.61 -0.48
CA PHE A 161 -15.64 18.30 -1.41
C PHE A 161 -15.66 19.82 -1.27
N GLU A 162 -14.53 20.43 -1.60
CA GLU A 162 -14.37 21.86 -1.82
C GLU A 162 -13.81 22.05 -3.23
N PHE A 163 -14.42 22.90 -4.05
CA PHE A 163 -13.89 23.21 -5.37
C PHE A 163 -13.87 24.70 -5.69
N GLU A 164 -12.79 25.12 -6.34
CA GLU A 164 -12.58 26.49 -6.82
C GLU A 164 -12.81 26.58 -8.35
N THR A 165 -13.26 27.75 -8.82
CA THR A 165 -13.39 28.08 -10.24
C THR A 165 -12.62 29.35 -10.58
N ASP A 166 -11.72 29.28 -11.55
CA ASP A 166 -10.98 30.45 -12.09
C ASP A 166 -11.83 31.34 -13.03
N GLN A 167 -13.04 30.89 -13.41
CA GLN A 167 -14.01 31.62 -14.21
C GLN A 167 -15.38 31.71 -13.52
N GLU A 168 -16.24 32.61 -14.00
CA GLU A 168 -17.64 32.64 -13.55
C GLU A 168 -18.38 31.41 -14.05
N VAL A 169 -19.08 30.72 -13.15
CA VAL A 169 -19.83 29.51 -13.45
C VAL A 169 -21.34 29.71 -13.23
N SER A 170 -22.15 28.98 -13.99
CA SER A 170 -23.61 28.98 -13.82
C SER A 170 -24.04 28.12 -12.63
N LYS A 171 -25.27 28.33 -12.12
CA LYS A 171 -25.86 27.42 -11.13
C LYS A 171 -25.92 25.96 -11.62
N ALA A 172 -26.15 25.77 -12.93
CA ALA A 172 -26.18 24.44 -13.53
C ALA A 172 -24.80 23.76 -13.49
N PHE A 173 -23.71 24.52 -13.68
CA PHE A 173 -22.35 24.03 -13.49
C PHE A 173 -22.14 23.54 -12.05
N ILE A 174 -22.41 24.40 -11.08
CA ILE A 174 -22.21 24.10 -9.65
C ILE A 174 -23.00 22.84 -9.25
N SER A 175 -24.28 22.77 -9.63
CA SER A 175 -25.11 21.60 -9.32
C SER A 175 -24.64 20.32 -9.98
N GLU A 176 -24.12 20.37 -11.21
CA GLU A 176 -23.67 19.16 -11.89
C GLU A 176 -22.29 18.71 -11.38
N ALA A 177 -21.35 19.64 -11.16
CA ALA A 177 -20.08 19.33 -10.52
C ALA A 177 -20.29 18.68 -9.15
N ALA A 178 -21.15 19.25 -8.32
CA ALA A 178 -21.50 18.68 -7.02
C ALA A 178 -22.06 17.25 -7.12
N ARG A 179 -22.90 16.96 -8.14
CA ARG A 179 -23.43 15.61 -8.36
C ARG A 179 -22.36 14.60 -8.75
N VAL A 180 -21.40 15.01 -9.58
CA VAL A 180 -20.31 14.11 -9.99
C VAL A 180 -19.39 13.84 -8.81
N TYR A 181 -19.00 14.87 -8.05
CA TYR A 181 -18.19 14.73 -6.83
C TYR A 181 -18.82 13.77 -5.81
N GLU A 182 -20.02 14.09 -5.35
CA GLU A 182 -20.71 13.31 -4.32
C GLU A 182 -21.16 11.93 -4.85
N GLY A 183 -21.55 11.87 -6.12
CA GLY A 183 -21.95 10.63 -6.77
C GLY A 183 -20.79 9.64 -6.87
N THR A 184 -19.62 10.09 -7.31
CA THR A 184 -18.43 9.24 -7.40
C THR A 184 -17.94 8.82 -6.02
N TYR A 185 -17.93 9.72 -5.04
CA TYR A 185 -17.60 9.38 -3.65
C TYR A 185 -18.51 8.29 -3.10
N LEU A 186 -19.84 8.45 -3.27
CA LEU A 186 -20.80 7.43 -2.86
C LEU A 186 -20.58 6.11 -3.61
N ALA A 187 -20.41 6.15 -4.93
CA ALA A 187 -20.19 4.96 -5.75
C ALA A 187 -18.96 4.17 -5.29
N LEU A 188 -17.85 4.85 -5.05
CA LEU A 188 -16.63 4.23 -4.55
C LEU A 188 -16.83 3.69 -3.13
N ARG A 189 -17.39 4.48 -2.21
CA ARG A 189 -17.63 4.08 -0.81
C ARG A 189 -18.49 2.81 -0.67
N GLU A 190 -19.47 2.64 -1.55
CA GLU A 190 -20.38 1.48 -1.52
C GLU A 190 -19.80 0.26 -2.26
N LEU A 191 -18.60 0.35 -2.86
CA LEU A 191 -17.93 -0.83 -3.39
C LEU A 191 -17.51 -1.77 -2.23
N PRO A 192 -17.50 -3.09 -2.47
CA PRO A 192 -17.23 -4.07 -1.43
C PRO A 192 -15.73 -4.14 -1.14
N HIS A 193 -15.18 -3.16 -0.41
CA HIS A 193 -13.74 -3.07 -0.17
C HIS A 193 -13.32 -2.83 1.28
N GLY A 194 -14.23 -2.34 2.13
CA GLY A 194 -13.93 -2.13 3.55
C GLY A 194 -12.80 -1.12 3.86
N ILE A 195 -12.36 -0.31 2.89
CA ILE A 195 -11.43 0.81 3.11
C ILE A 195 -12.18 2.07 3.53
N GLU A 196 -11.56 2.86 4.41
CA GLU A 196 -12.04 4.19 4.78
C GLU A 196 -11.60 5.20 3.73
N LEU A 197 -12.55 6.05 3.33
CA LEU A 197 -12.35 7.12 2.34
C LEU A 197 -12.58 8.46 3.03
N GLU A 198 -11.50 9.06 3.51
CA GLU A 198 -11.49 10.34 4.22
C GLU A 198 -10.66 11.39 3.44
N PRO A 199 -10.99 12.69 3.57
CA PRO A 199 -10.12 13.74 3.10
C PRO A 199 -8.68 13.60 3.66
N PRO A 200 -7.66 14.05 2.90
CA PRO A 200 -6.27 14.01 3.33
C PRO A 200 -6.08 14.60 4.73
N ALA A 201 -5.20 14.00 5.54
CA ALA A 201 -4.98 14.42 6.92
C ALA A 201 -4.73 15.94 7.03
N GLY A 202 -5.53 16.61 7.86
CA GLY A 202 -5.48 18.07 8.06
C GLY A 202 -6.42 18.87 7.16
N ASN A 203 -7.04 18.24 6.16
CA ASN A 203 -8.13 18.81 5.37
C ASN A 203 -9.48 18.35 5.89
N THR A 204 -10.49 19.21 5.76
CA THR A 204 -11.89 18.87 6.06
C THR A 204 -12.65 18.36 4.84
N HIS A 205 -12.14 18.61 3.63
CA HIS A 205 -12.76 18.24 2.36
C HIS A 205 -11.68 17.82 1.35
N PHE A 206 -12.07 17.02 0.36
CA PHE A 206 -11.28 16.80 -0.85
C PHE A 206 -11.30 18.07 -1.72
N ARG A 207 -10.14 18.53 -2.21
CA ARG A 207 -10.01 19.83 -2.88
C ARG A 207 -9.84 19.73 -4.39
N GLY A 208 -10.61 20.50 -5.15
CA GLY A 208 -10.49 20.58 -6.61
C GLY A 208 -10.43 22.02 -7.14
N ARG A 209 -9.87 22.21 -8.34
CA ARG A 209 -9.87 23.47 -9.08
C ARG A 209 -10.28 23.23 -10.52
N PHE A 210 -11.29 23.99 -10.96
CA PHE A 210 -11.66 24.09 -12.36
C PHE A 210 -10.96 25.29 -13.00
N LEU A 211 -10.26 25.02 -14.10
CA LEU A 211 -9.34 25.96 -14.72
C LEU A 211 -9.64 26.16 -16.21
N GLY A 212 -9.30 27.34 -16.73
CA GLY A 212 -9.14 27.55 -18.17
C GLY A 212 -7.95 26.77 -18.71
N GLU A 213 -8.04 26.35 -19.97
CA GLU A 213 -7.03 25.53 -20.68
C GLU A 213 -5.60 26.01 -20.46
N ARG A 214 -5.36 27.30 -20.66
CA ARG A 214 -4.01 27.87 -20.57
C ARG A 214 -3.42 27.76 -19.16
N GLU A 215 -4.22 28.01 -18.13
CA GLU A 215 -3.74 27.91 -16.75
C GLU A 215 -3.50 26.44 -16.38
N PHE A 216 -4.43 25.55 -16.78
CA PHE A 216 -4.27 24.12 -16.61
C PHE A 216 -3.00 23.59 -17.28
N ASP A 217 -2.79 23.88 -18.56
CA ASP A 217 -1.62 23.43 -19.32
C ASP A 217 -0.31 23.94 -18.71
N THR A 218 -0.31 25.17 -18.18
CA THR A 218 0.86 25.74 -17.49
C THR A 218 1.18 24.96 -16.23
N LEU A 219 0.18 24.74 -15.37
CA LEU A 219 0.35 23.99 -14.13
C LEU A 219 0.70 22.52 -14.39
N ALA A 220 0.07 21.89 -15.38
CA ALA A 220 0.37 20.52 -15.77
C ALA A 220 1.82 20.37 -16.25
N ALA A 221 2.33 21.30 -17.06
CA ALA A 221 3.71 21.28 -17.53
C ALA A 221 4.74 21.51 -16.41
N GLU A 222 4.39 22.29 -15.38
CA GLU A 222 5.25 22.51 -14.21
C GLU A 222 5.26 21.34 -13.23
N LYS A 223 4.12 20.64 -13.11
CA LYS A 223 3.89 19.62 -12.06
C LYS A 223 4.01 18.18 -12.54
N THR A 224 4.06 17.95 -13.85
CA THR A 224 4.16 16.61 -14.43
C THR A 224 5.31 16.52 -15.41
N VAL A 225 5.90 15.33 -15.53
CA VAL A 225 6.76 15.00 -16.67
C VAL A 225 5.82 14.77 -17.85
N VAL A 226 5.67 15.77 -18.72
CA VAL A 226 4.81 15.68 -19.90
C VAL A 226 5.21 14.45 -20.73
N ILE A 227 4.33 13.45 -20.79
CA ILE A 227 4.48 12.33 -21.72
C ILE A 227 4.22 12.90 -23.12
N GLN A 228 5.26 12.90 -23.95
CA GLN A 228 5.17 13.47 -25.30
C GLN A 228 4.03 12.82 -26.10
N GLY A 229 3.10 13.64 -26.59
CA GLY A 229 2.03 13.22 -27.50
C GLY A 229 0.69 12.88 -26.86
N GLN A 230 0.56 12.93 -25.53
CA GLN A 230 -0.72 12.78 -24.85
C GLN A 230 -1.18 14.09 -24.20
N ARG A 231 -2.45 14.44 -24.44
CA ARG A 231 -3.08 15.58 -23.79
C ARG A 231 -3.63 15.14 -22.43
N VAL A 232 -3.15 15.77 -21.36
CA VAL A 232 -3.70 15.58 -20.01
C VAL A 232 -5.09 16.24 -19.98
N VAL A 233 -6.12 15.48 -19.58
CA VAL A 233 -7.52 15.94 -19.56
C VAL A 233 -8.05 16.19 -18.15
N GLY A 234 -7.26 15.86 -17.14
CA GLY A 234 -7.48 16.09 -15.72
C GLY A 234 -6.22 15.65 -14.98
N LEU A 235 -6.01 16.14 -13.77
CA LEU A 235 -4.81 15.79 -13.01
C LEU A 235 -5.06 15.85 -11.52
N TYR A 236 -4.98 14.71 -10.85
CA TYR A 236 -4.82 14.66 -9.40
C TYR A 236 -3.35 14.79 -8.97
N LEU A 237 -3.05 15.85 -8.20
CA LEU A 237 -1.72 16.11 -7.66
C LEU A 237 -1.55 15.44 -6.28
N THR A 238 -0.84 14.30 -6.24
CA THR A 238 -0.67 13.51 -5.00
C THR A 238 0.10 14.24 -3.90
N GLN A 239 1.00 15.18 -4.22
CA GLN A 239 1.76 15.92 -3.20
C GLN A 239 0.91 17.05 -2.61
N GLU A 240 0.25 17.82 -3.47
CA GLU A 240 -0.61 18.95 -3.11
C GLU A 240 -2.00 18.53 -2.60
N LYS A 241 -2.38 17.27 -2.81
CA LYS A 241 -3.69 16.70 -2.47
C LYS A 241 -4.86 17.42 -3.14
N GLU A 242 -4.63 17.87 -4.37
CA GLU A 242 -5.53 18.75 -5.10
C GLU A 242 -5.81 18.19 -6.50
N LEU A 243 -7.07 18.24 -6.90
CA LEU A 243 -7.54 17.86 -8.23
C LEU A 243 -7.58 19.08 -9.14
N LEU A 244 -6.94 19.03 -10.30
CA LEU A 244 -7.00 20.07 -11.34
C LEU A 244 -7.78 19.56 -12.55
N VAL A 245 -8.76 20.33 -13.02
CA VAL A 245 -9.62 19.94 -14.14
C VAL A 245 -9.84 21.12 -15.09
N PRO A 246 -9.49 21.01 -16.38
CA PRO A 246 -9.84 22.03 -17.35
C PRO A 246 -11.34 21.96 -17.68
N TYR A 247 -12.03 23.09 -17.82
CA TYR A 247 -13.49 23.05 -18.11
C TYR A 247 -13.85 22.26 -19.37
N SER A 248 -12.95 22.22 -20.35
CA SER A 248 -13.17 21.53 -21.62
C SER A 248 -13.26 20.02 -21.49
N SER A 249 -12.58 19.41 -20.51
CA SER A 249 -12.63 17.96 -20.30
C SER A 249 -13.98 17.48 -19.77
N LEU A 250 -14.76 18.40 -19.21
CA LEU A 250 -16.14 18.16 -18.79
C LEU A 250 -17.15 18.46 -19.91
N GLY A 251 -16.69 18.86 -21.10
CA GLY A 251 -17.55 19.41 -22.13
C GLY A 251 -18.34 20.65 -21.67
N ALA A 252 -17.82 21.40 -20.68
CA ALA A 252 -18.45 22.64 -20.25
C ALA A 252 -18.34 23.70 -21.35
N LYS A 253 -19.38 24.52 -21.50
CA LYS A 253 -19.49 25.51 -22.57
C LYS A 253 -19.79 26.89 -22.01
N LEU A 254 -19.37 27.93 -22.71
CA LEU A 254 -19.80 29.29 -22.42
C LEU A 254 -21.30 29.45 -22.73
N ASN A 255 -22.03 30.05 -21.80
CA ASN A 255 -23.39 30.54 -22.00
C ASN A 255 -23.44 32.00 -21.55
N GLY A 256 -23.37 32.92 -22.50
CA GLY A 256 -23.05 34.33 -22.22
C GLY A 256 -21.62 34.44 -21.70
N SER A 257 -21.44 35.02 -20.51
CA SER A 257 -20.14 35.19 -19.85
C SER A 257 -19.77 34.09 -18.85
N ARG A 258 -20.61 33.04 -18.71
CA ARG A 258 -20.44 32.02 -17.67
C ARG A 258 -20.23 30.64 -18.25
N MET A 259 -19.38 29.84 -17.61
CA MET A 259 -19.22 28.42 -17.90
C MET A 259 -20.44 27.64 -17.40
N THR A 260 -20.94 26.73 -18.22
CA THR A 260 -22.07 25.87 -17.88
C THR A 260 -21.76 24.41 -18.20
N LEU A 261 -22.06 23.52 -17.25
CA LEU A 261 -22.04 22.07 -17.43
C LEU A 261 -23.48 21.59 -17.58
N ARG A 262 -23.74 20.70 -18.55
CA ARG A 262 -25.07 20.11 -18.76
C ARG A 262 -25.06 18.69 -18.21
N LYS A 263 -26.23 18.21 -17.83
CA LYS A 263 -26.45 16.81 -17.38
C LYS A 263 -26.07 15.74 -18.40
N SER A 264 -25.98 16.10 -19.66
CA SER A 264 -25.61 15.21 -20.78
C SER A 264 -24.16 15.38 -21.20
N SER A 265 -23.36 16.15 -20.46
CA SER A 265 -21.94 16.30 -20.72
C SER A 265 -21.20 15.00 -20.37
N ASP A 266 -20.07 14.75 -21.03
CA ASP A 266 -19.18 13.66 -20.66
C ASP A 266 -18.48 14.02 -19.34
N THR A 267 -18.72 13.22 -18.31
CA THR A 267 -18.14 13.38 -16.97
C THR A 267 -17.12 12.30 -16.65
N SER A 268 -16.79 11.42 -17.61
CA SER A 268 -15.95 10.25 -17.37
C SER A 268 -14.55 10.63 -16.91
N THR A 269 -13.95 11.68 -17.47
CA THR A 269 -12.67 12.22 -17.01
C THR A 269 -12.75 12.72 -15.56
N LEU A 270 -13.82 13.43 -15.19
CA LEU A 270 -13.97 13.92 -13.82
C LEU A 270 -14.13 12.76 -12.83
N ILE A 271 -14.92 11.74 -13.20
CA ILE A 271 -15.09 10.53 -12.40
C ILE A 271 -13.73 9.85 -12.20
N HIS A 272 -12.96 9.65 -13.28
CA HIS A 272 -11.61 9.05 -13.23
C HIS A 272 -10.73 9.77 -12.21
N GLU A 273 -10.62 11.09 -12.31
CA GLU A 273 -9.74 11.85 -11.41
C GLU A 273 -10.24 11.93 -9.96
N ILE A 274 -11.56 11.95 -9.75
CA ILE A 274 -12.12 11.90 -8.39
C ILE A 274 -11.78 10.55 -7.74
N VAL A 275 -11.75 9.45 -8.48
CA VAL A 275 -11.34 8.16 -7.93
C VAL A 275 -9.90 8.23 -7.40
N HIS A 276 -8.97 8.78 -8.17
CA HIS A 276 -7.59 9.02 -7.70
C HIS A 276 -7.56 9.89 -6.44
N GLN A 277 -8.33 10.98 -6.44
CA GLN A 277 -8.42 11.89 -5.31
C GLN A 277 -8.95 11.22 -4.04
N VAL A 278 -10.06 10.48 -4.15
CA VAL A 278 -10.73 9.87 -2.99
C VAL A 278 -9.92 8.69 -2.47
N MET A 279 -9.19 7.98 -3.34
CA MET A 279 -8.28 6.89 -2.96
C MET A 279 -6.89 7.38 -2.54
N HIS A 280 -6.72 8.66 -2.23
CA HIS A 280 -5.42 9.28 -2.05
C HIS A 280 -4.46 8.52 -1.11
N ASP A 281 -4.95 8.10 0.06
CA ASP A 281 -4.13 7.39 1.06
C ASP A 281 -3.71 5.99 0.59
N TRP A 282 -4.44 5.43 -0.37
CA TRP A 282 -4.26 4.08 -0.90
C TRP A 282 -3.42 4.07 -2.18
N LEU A 283 -3.41 5.15 -2.97
CA LEU A 283 -2.67 5.22 -4.24
C LEU A 283 -1.20 4.81 -4.13
N PRO A 284 -0.42 5.22 -3.10
CA PRO A 284 0.98 4.81 -2.98
C PRO A 284 1.17 3.32 -2.75
N LEU A 285 0.13 2.63 -2.26
CA LEU A 285 0.16 1.20 -1.90
C LEU A 285 -0.24 0.30 -3.06
N MET A 286 -1.02 0.83 -4.00
CA MET A 286 -1.57 0.08 -5.12
C MET A 286 -0.60 0.05 -6.30
N PRO A 287 -0.51 -1.07 -7.05
CA PRO A 287 0.19 -1.08 -8.32
C PRO A 287 -0.54 -0.19 -9.33
N THR A 288 0.21 0.44 -10.23
CA THR A 288 -0.32 1.38 -11.23
C THR A 288 -1.51 0.83 -12.00
N TRP A 289 -1.44 -0.42 -12.46
CA TRP A 289 -2.54 -1.04 -13.19
C TRP A 289 -3.83 -1.09 -12.38
N PHE A 290 -3.76 -1.26 -11.06
CA PHE A 290 -4.95 -1.34 -10.23
C PHE A 290 -5.53 0.06 -10.01
N ALA A 291 -4.67 1.04 -9.68
CA ALA A 291 -5.07 2.43 -9.47
C ALA A 291 -5.73 3.03 -10.73
N GLU A 292 -5.12 2.83 -11.90
CA GLU A 292 -5.73 3.28 -13.17
C GLU A 292 -6.93 2.43 -13.56
N GLY A 293 -6.87 1.11 -13.31
CA GLY A 293 -7.96 0.20 -13.60
C GLY A 293 -9.25 0.57 -12.87
N ILE A 294 -9.18 1.00 -11.60
CA ILE A 294 -10.37 1.37 -10.82
C ILE A 294 -10.94 2.72 -11.23
N ALA A 295 -10.08 3.69 -11.56
CA ALA A 295 -10.48 4.96 -12.12
C ALA A 295 -11.19 4.79 -13.48
N GLU A 296 -10.61 4.00 -14.39
CA GLU A 296 -11.20 3.68 -15.69
C GLU A 296 -12.49 2.86 -15.57
N TYR A 297 -12.53 1.87 -14.69
CA TYR A 297 -13.71 1.06 -14.44
C TYR A 297 -14.89 1.92 -13.98
N LEU A 298 -14.70 2.76 -12.95
CA LEU A 298 -15.78 3.62 -12.47
C LEU A 298 -16.18 4.67 -13.51
N ALA A 299 -15.24 5.20 -14.29
CA ALA A 299 -15.54 6.09 -15.41
C ALA A 299 -16.32 5.41 -16.55
N ALA A 300 -16.23 4.08 -16.66
CA ALA A 300 -17.00 3.28 -17.61
C ALA A 300 -18.40 2.91 -17.11
N VAL A 301 -18.63 2.86 -15.79
CA VAL A 301 -19.95 2.53 -15.23
C VAL A 301 -20.96 3.60 -15.68
N PRO A 302 -22.15 3.21 -16.20
CA PRO A 302 -23.15 4.18 -16.63
C PRO A 302 -23.53 5.14 -15.50
N TYR A 303 -23.32 6.42 -15.76
CA TYR A 303 -23.59 7.51 -14.81
C TYR A 303 -24.70 8.42 -15.33
N GLN A 304 -25.65 8.79 -14.46
CA GLN A 304 -26.65 9.80 -14.79
C GLN A 304 -27.18 10.53 -13.55
N ASN A 305 -26.97 11.86 -13.49
CA ASN A 305 -27.51 12.73 -12.44
C ASN A 305 -27.20 12.25 -11.00
N GLY A 306 -25.94 11.91 -10.71
CA GLY A 306 -25.56 11.39 -9.40
C GLY A 306 -25.90 9.91 -9.16
N ARG A 307 -26.35 9.19 -10.20
CA ARG A 307 -26.60 7.75 -10.15
C ARG A 307 -25.51 6.98 -10.86
N PHE A 308 -24.96 5.94 -10.25
CA PHE A 308 -24.15 4.93 -10.93
C PHE A 308 -24.96 3.63 -11.05
N GLU A 309 -24.98 3.04 -12.24
CA GLU A 309 -25.77 1.83 -12.53
C GLU A 309 -24.88 0.60 -12.75
N PHE A 310 -24.37 0.02 -11.67
CA PHE A 310 -23.49 -1.16 -11.72
C PHE A 310 -24.15 -2.38 -12.36
N ARG A 311 -25.49 -2.56 -12.22
CA ARG A 311 -26.23 -3.60 -12.96
C ARG A 311 -26.13 -3.48 -14.48
N ASN A 312 -25.75 -2.31 -14.98
CA ASN A 312 -25.55 -2.01 -16.40
C ASN A 312 -24.05 -1.81 -16.73
N ALA A 313 -23.13 -2.22 -15.84
CA ALA A 313 -21.69 -2.03 -16.03
C ALA A 313 -21.17 -2.67 -17.33
N GLU A 314 -21.70 -3.83 -17.74
CA GLU A 314 -21.34 -4.47 -19.01
C GLU A 314 -21.62 -3.57 -20.22
N ARG A 315 -22.76 -2.86 -20.21
CA ARG A 315 -23.12 -1.91 -21.28
C ARG A 315 -22.13 -0.74 -21.31
N GLY A 316 -21.78 -0.22 -20.14
CA GLY A 316 -20.81 0.87 -20.01
C GLY A 316 -19.41 0.47 -20.50
N LEU A 317 -18.97 -0.74 -20.14
CA LEU A 317 -17.73 -1.32 -20.64
C LEU A 317 -17.74 -1.41 -22.17
N LYS A 318 -18.74 -2.05 -22.77
CA LYS A 318 -18.84 -2.20 -24.23
C LYS A 318 -18.81 -0.86 -24.95
N PHE A 319 -19.58 0.11 -24.46
CA PHE A 319 -19.58 1.47 -24.99
C PHE A 319 -18.19 2.11 -24.95
N ARG A 320 -17.47 1.99 -23.82
CA ARG A 320 -16.12 2.56 -23.70
C ARG A 320 -15.10 1.85 -24.60
N LEU A 321 -15.19 0.53 -24.74
CA LEU A 321 -14.34 -0.24 -25.65
C LEU A 321 -14.56 0.14 -27.13
N GLU A 322 -15.81 0.37 -27.53
CA GLU A 322 -16.19 0.80 -28.88
C GLU A 322 -15.72 2.23 -29.18
N GLU A 323 -16.05 3.19 -28.32
CA GLU A 323 -15.79 4.62 -28.54
C GLU A 323 -14.33 5.00 -28.36
N GLN A 324 -13.64 4.45 -27.35
CA GLN A 324 -12.32 4.94 -26.92
C GLN A 324 -11.18 3.98 -27.25
N HIS A 325 -11.49 2.69 -27.44
CA HIS A 325 -10.48 1.65 -27.65
C HIS A 325 -10.65 0.91 -28.98
N ALA A 326 -11.47 1.43 -29.89
CA ALA A 326 -11.66 0.97 -31.26
C ALA A 326 -11.92 -0.53 -31.39
N MET A 327 -12.70 -1.11 -30.46
CA MET A 327 -13.18 -2.49 -30.55
C MET A 327 -13.90 -2.69 -31.90
N LYS A 328 -13.51 -3.74 -32.65
CA LYS A 328 -14.06 -4.01 -33.98
C LYS A 328 -15.05 -5.15 -33.89
N GLY A 329 -16.34 -4.82 -34.01
CA GLY A 329 -17.40 -5.78 -33.73
C GLY A 329 -17.30 -6.21 -32.26
N ASN A 330 -17.08 -7.49 -32.01
CA ASN A 330 -16.97 -8.05 -30.66
C ASN A 330 -15.53 -8.37 -30.25
N THR A 331 -14.54 -8.06 -31.08
CA THR A 331 -13.15 -8.47 -30.85
C THR A 331 -12.28 -7.29 -30.44
N ILE A 332 -11.45 -7.53 -29.42
CA ILE A 332 -10.41 -6.61 -28.96
C ILE A 332 -9.04 -7.30 -29.01
N SER A 333 -8.14 -6.73 -29.80
CA SER A 333 -6.83 -7.33 -30.09
C SER A 333 -5.69 -6.57 -29.42
N GLY A 334 -4.58 -7.27 -29.18
CA GLY A 334 -3.38 -6.67 -28.57
C GLY A 334 -3.57 -6.34 -27.10
N VAL A 335 -4.45 -7.09 -26.41
CA VAL A 335 -4.63 -6.95 -24.97
C VAL A 335 -3.42 -7.53 -24.26
N ARG A 336 -2.83 -6.83 -23.30
CA ARG A 336 -1.74 -7.39 -22.50
C ARG A 336 -2.28 -8.49 -21.59
N SER A 337 -1.57 -9.62 -21.53
CA SER A 337 -1.96 -10.71 -20.62
C SER A 337 -1.76 -10.31 -19.15
N PRO A 338 -2.51 -10.90 -18.20
CA PRO A 338 -2.23 -10.82 -16.77
C PRO A 338 -0.75 -10.92 -16.36
N SER A 339 0.04 -11.73 -17.07
CA SER A 339 1.48 -11.89 -16.81
C SER A 339 2.27 -10.58 -16.95
N TYR A 340 1.79 -9.64 -17.78
CA TYR A 340 2.39 -8.31 -17.90
C TYR A 340 2.24 -7.51 -16.60
N PHE A 341 1.05 -7.55 -15.98
CA PHE A 341 0.73 -6.78 -14.78
C PHE A 341 1.32 -7.37 -13.49
N PHE A 342 1.50 -8.69 -13.46
CA PHE A 342 2.03 -9.41 -12.29
C PHE A 342 3.52 -9.73 -12.38
N ARG A 343 4.22 -9.21 -13.39
CA ARG A 343 5.67 -9.38 -13.51
C ARG A 343 6.39 -8.82 -12.28
N GLY A 344 7.31 -9.58 -11.71
CA GLY A 344 8.05 -9.20 -10.49
C GLY A 344 7.35 -9.56 -9.18
N PHE A 345 6.15 -10.15 -9.23
CA PHE A 345 5.47 -10.75 -8.08
C PHE A 345 5.54 -12.28 -8.05
N GLU A 346 6.10 -12.89 -9.10
CA GLU A 346 6.40 -14.32 -9.08
C GLU A 346 7.37 -14.58 -7.94
N THR A 347 6.87 -15.23 -6.89
CA THR A 347 7.71 -15.70 -5.79
C THR A 347 8.73 -16.65 -6.42
N GLU A 348 10.01 -16.25 -6.43
CA GLU A 348 11.08 -17.22 -6.61
C GLU A 348 10.77 -18.39 -5.68
N LYS A 349 10.68 -19.61 -6.23
CA LYS A 349 10.54 -20.80 -5.41
C LYS A 349 11.62 -20.75 -4.33
N PRO A 350 11.32 -21.07 -3.07
CA PRO A 350 12.33 -21.20 -2.04
C PRO A 350 13.12 -22.49 -2.29
N GLU A 351 13.95 -22.52 -3.33
CA GLU A 351 14.88 -23.60 -3.62
C GLU A 351 16.28 -23.01 -3.86
N ASP A 352 17.18 -23.27 -2.90
CA ASP A 352 18.64 -23.15 -2.97
C ASP A 352 19.25 -21.83 -3.47
N VAL A 353 19.13 -20.77 -2.67
CA VAL A 353 20.00 -19.59 -2.80
C VAL A 353 21.34 -19.86 -2.12
N THR A 354 22.23 -20.56 -2.83
CA THR A 354 23.69 -20.40 -2.66
C THR A 354 24.19 -19.26 -3.55
N ALA A 355 23.56 -18.08 -3.45
CA ALA A 355 24.02 -16.91 -4.19
C ALA A 355 25.25 -16.31 -3.50
N THR A 356 26.34 -16.21 -4.27
CA THR A 356 27.59 -15.59 -3.84
C THR A 356 27.36 -14.08 -3.63
N PRO A 357 27.77 -13.49 -2.50
CA PRO A 357 27.66 -12.04 -2.29
C PRO A 357 28.65 -11.35 -3.24
N GLY A 358 28.17 -10.58 -4.22
CA GLY A 358 29.10 -9.78 -5.03
C GLY A 358 28.60 -9.09 -6.29
N GLN A 359 27.38 -9.35 -6.79
CA GLN A 359 26.92 -8.70 -8.02
C GLN A 359 25.43 -8.33 -7.98
N LEU A 360 25.09 -7.28 -7.24
CA LEU A 360 23.94 -6.45 -7.57
C LEU A 360 24.49 -5.08 -7.98
N LYS A 361 24.47 -4.81 -9.29
CA LYS A 361 24.71 -3.47 -9.82
C LYS A 361 23.62 -2.57 -9.26
N GLY A 362 24.02 -1.57 -8.49
CA GLY A 362 23.11 -0.56 -7.95
C GLY A 362 22.31 0.10 -9.08
N THR A 363 21.02 -0.14 -9.10
CA THR A 363 20.06 0.76 -9.74
C THR A 363 19.90 1.96 -8.81
N ASN A 364 20.16 3.15 -9.34
CA ASN A 364 20.06 4.41 -8.59
C ASN A 364 18.60 4.67 -8.20
N LEU A 365 18.23 4.34 -6.96
CA LEU A 365 16.91 4.59 -6.34
C LEU A 365 16.75 6.04 -5.81
N ALA A 366 17.71 6.93 -6.05
CA ALA A 366 17.77 8.24 -5.38
C ALA A 366 17.19 9.43 -6.18
N SER A 367 16.58 9.23 -7.37
CA SER A 367 16.12 10.35 -8.21
C SER A 367 14.66 10.30 -8.69
N GLN A 368 13.78 9.53 -8.05
CA GLN A 368 12.39 9.32 -8.52
C GLN A 368 11.31 9.87 -7.56
N ALA A 369 11.58 10.99 -6.89
CA ALA A 369 10.64 11.60 -5.94
C ALA A 369 9.70 12.67 -6.55
N GLY A 370 9.47 12.62 -7.87
CA GLY A 370 8.80 13.72 -8.56
C GLY A 370 7.85 13.27 -9.66
N THR A 371 6.84 12.45 -9.35
CA THR A 371 5.52 12.40 -10.00
C THR A 371 4.60 11.49 -9.18
N GLY A 372 3.33 11.87 -9.01
CA GLY A 372 2.28 11.01 -8.46
C GLY A 372 2.16 9.72 -9.28
N LEU A 373 1.83 8.62 -8.60
CA LEU A 373 2.06 7.23 -9.00
C LEU A 373 3.54 6.90 -9.26
N MET A 374 4.12 6.04 -8.42
CA MET A 374 5.39 5.41 -8.73
C MET A 374 5.20 4.54 -9.99
N VAL A 375 5.58 5.07 -11.15
CA VAL A 375 5.69 4.30 -12.39
C VAL A 375 6.77 3.25 -12.18
N ARG A 376 6.36 2.05 -11.77
CA ARG A 376 7.26 0.89 -11.76
C ARG A 376 7.61 0.52 -13.19
N ASP A 377 8.84 0.07 -13.39
CA ASP A 377 9.45 -0.21 -14.69
C ASP A 377 8.47 -0.89 -15.68
N GLY A 378 8.00 -0.13 -16.67
CA GLY A 378 7.27 -0.66 -17.82
C GLY A 378 5.89 -0.06 -18.12
N TRP A 379 5.27 0.71 -17.22
CA TRP A 379 4.01 1.43 -17.53
C TRP A 379 4.30 2.73 -18.28
N SER A 380 3.79 2.85 -19.50
CA SER A 380 4.01 4.02 -20.36
C SER A 380 2.89 5.06 -20.35
N GLY A 381 1.77 4.77 -19.67
CA GLY A 381 0.56 5.60 -19.75
C GLY A 381 -0.12 5.53 -21.12
N SER A 382 0.12 4.48 -21.90
CA SER A 382 -0.51 4.29 -23.20
C SER A 382 -2.02 4.03 -23.05
N VAL A 383 -2.80 4.43 -24.06
CA VAL A 383 -4.25 4.14 -24.11
C VAL A 383 -4.53 2.64 -23.96
N ASP A 384 -3.66 1.79 -24.51
CA ASP A 384 -3.76 0.34 -24.37
C ASP A 384 -3.56 -0.11 -22.92
N GLU A 385 -2.68 0.52 -22.15
CA GLU A 385 -2.47 0.17 -20.73
C GLU A 385 -3.69 0.51 -19.88
N TYR A 386 -4.29 1.69 -20.07
CA TYR A 386 -5.55 2.07 -19.41
C TYR A 386 -6.67 1.08 -19.74
N ARG A 387 -6.85 0.75 -21.02
CA ARG A 387 -7.80 -0.25 -21.50
C ARG A 387 -7.59 -1.61 -20.84
N ASP A 388 -6.35 -2.10 -20.86
CA ASP A 388 -6.02 -3.43 -20.37
C ASP A 388 -6.18 -3.51 -18.84
N SER A 389 -5.83 -2.44 -18.11
CA SER A 389 -6.09 -2.34 -16.67
C SER A 389 -7.58 -2.33 -16.33
N MET A 390 -8.39 -1.61 -17.10
CA MET A 390 -9.84 -1.57 -16.93
C MET A 390 -10.44 -2.97 -17.17
N LEU A 391 -10.01 -3.66 -18.22
CA LEU A 391 -10.46 -5.04 -18.51
C LEU A 391 -10.07 -6.00 -17.38
N LEU A 392 -8.86 -5.91 -16.87
CA LEU A 392 -8.41 -6.77 -15.78
C LEU A 392 -9.22 -6.49 -14.50
N LEU A 393 -9.45 -5.23 -14.15
CA LEU A 393 -10.26 -4.91 -12.98
C LEU A 393 -11.73 -5.31 -13.16
N TYR A 394 -12.32 -5.04 -14.32
CA TYR A 394 -13.70 -5.44 -14.61
C TYR A 394 -13.88 -6.96 -14.48
N PHE A 395 -12.89 -7.75 -14.91
CA PHE A 395 -12.88 -9.20 -14.68
C PHE A 395 -13.01 -9.52 -13.20
N PHE A 396 -12.14 -8.97 -12.34
CA PHE A 396 -12.19 -9.22 -10.90
C PHE A 396 -13.44 -8.67 -10.21
N MET A 397 -14.04 -7.61 -10.75
CA MET A 397 -15.26 -7.00 -10.21
C MET A 397 -16.52 -7.81 -10.56
N HIS A 398 -16.64 -8.30 -11.79
CA HIS A 398 -17.93 -8.82 -12.30
C HIS A 398 -17.89 -10.27 -12.76
N LEU A 399 -16.76 -10.73 -13.30
CA LEU A 399 -16.71 -11.97 -14.07
C LEU A 399 -15.97 -13.11 -13.36
N ASP A 400 -15.05 -12.78 -12.45
CA ASP A 400 -14.24 -13.76 -11.73
C ASP A 400 -15.10 -14.62 -10.80
N GLU A 401 -15.88 -13.96 -9.95
CA GLU A 401 -16.88 -14.59 -9.09
C GLU A 401 -18.25 -13.96 -9.35
N PRO A 402 -19.01 -14.41 -10.37
CA PRO A 402 -20.25 -13.75 -10.79
C PRO A 402 -21.34 -13.77 -9.71
N GLU A 403 -21.31 -14.74 -8.80
CA GLU A 403 -22.23 -14.81 -7.66
C GLU A 403 -21.77 -13.95 -6.46
N ASN A 404 -20.52 -13.52 -6.44
CA ASN A 404 -19.89 -12.74 -5.36
C ASN A 404 -19.13 -11.54 -5.95
N GLN A 405 -19.82 -10.74 -6.76
CA GLN A 405 -19.21 -9.64 -7.49
C GLN A 405 -18.45 -8.68 -6.55
N GLY A 406 -17.21 -8.38 -6.91
CA GLY A 406 -16.32 -7.47 -6.21
C GLY A 406 -15.53 -8.07 -5.04
N VAL A 407 -15.82 -9.30 -4.61
CA VAL A 407 -15.16 -9.91 -3.43
C VAL A 407 -13.65 -10.07 -3.61
N ALA A 408 -13.17 -10.40 -4.82
CA ALA A 408 -11.73 -10.52 -5.08
C ALA A 408 -11.00 -9.17 -4.89
N VAL A 409 -11.60 -8.09 -5.40
CA VAL A 409 -11.10 -6.72 -5.25
C VAL A 409 -11.17 -6.26 -3.79
N GLY A 410 -12.27 -6.59 -3.09
CA GLY A 410 -12.40 -6.29 -1.67
C GLY A 410 -11.38 -7.00 -0.80
N SER A 411 -11.17 -8.29 -1.06
CA SER A 411 -10.14 -9.09 -0.41
C SER A 411 -8.75 -8.52 -0.65
N TYR A 412 -8.48 -8.06 -1.86
CA TYR A 412 -7.21 -7.41 -2.19
C TYR A 412 -6.99 -6.11 -1.40
N LEU A 413 -7.96 -5.20 -1.44
CA LEU A 413 -7.87 -3.92 -0.73
C LEU A 413 -7.77 -4.10 0.78
N LYS A 414 -8.50 -5.06 1.35
CA LYS A 414 -8.41 -5.36 2.78
C LYS A 414 -7.05 -5.94 3.16
N MET A 415 -6.47 -6.77 2.32
CA MET A 415 -5.13 -7.30 2.57
C MET A 415 -4.05 -6.21 2.44
N ILE A 416 -4.24 -5.21 1.58
CA ILE A 416 -3.39 -4.01 1.57
C ILE A 416 -3.47 -3.29 2.91
N ASP A 417 -4.68 -3.01 3.42
CA ASP A 417 -4.91 -2.35 4.72
C ASP A 417 -4.24 -3.11 5.88
N LEU A 418 -4.45 -4.42 5.96
CA LEU A 418 -3.84 -5.26 6.99
C LEU A 418 -2.31 -5.29 6.88
N ALA A 419 -1.78 -5.46 5.68
CA ALA A 419 -0.34 -5.49 5.45
C ALA A 419 0.31 -4.14 5.76
N LEU A 420 -0.38 -3.02 5.49
CA LEU A 420 0.05 -1.68 5.87
C LEU A 420 0.19 -1.56 7.40
N GLY A 421 -0.82 -2.04 8.14
CA GLY A 421 -0.76 -2.11 9.61
C GLY A 421 0.48 -2.86 10.11
N GLU A 422 0.75 -4.04 9.56
CA GLU A 422 1.93 -4.85 9.90
C GLU A 422 3.25 -4.15 9.51
N THR A 423 3.31 -3.44 8.38
CA THR A 423 4.50 -2.65 8.02
C THR A 423 4.72 -1.45 8.93
N ASN A 424 3.66 -0.82 9.45
CA ASN A 424 3.77 0.27 10.41
C ASN A 424 4.36 -0.22 11.75
N GLU A 425 3.96 -1.41 12.20
CA GLU A 425 4.54 -2.07 13.38
C GLU A 425 6.03 -2.36 13.15
N LEU A 426 6.39 -2.93 12.00
CA LEU A 426 7.78 -3.18 11.62
C LEU A 426 8.60 -1.89 11.57
N GLN A 427 8.05 -0.80 11.03
CA GLN A 427 8.73 0.49 10.98
C GLN A 427 8.98 1.06 12.39
N GLN A 428 8.02 0.94 13.30
CA GLN A 428 8.21 1.35 14.69
C GLN A 428 9.31 0.53 15.37
N GLU A 429 9.34 -0.78 15.12
CA GLU A 429 10.38 -1.66 15.64
C GLU A 429 11.77 -1.33 15.08
N ILE A 430 11.87 -1.00 13.78
CA ILE A 430 13.10 -0.51 13.16
C ILE A 430 13.56 0.79 13.82
N ALA A 431 12.66 1.74 14.05
CA ALA A 431 13.00 3.01 14.72
C ALA A 431 13.50 2.79 16.16
N GLN A 432 12.89 1.86 16.89
CA GLN A 432 13.34 1.46 18.23
C GLN A 432 14.71 0.76 18.18
N PHE A 433 14.93 -0.11 17.21
CA PHE A 433 16.21 -0.77 17.00
C PHE A 433 17.32 0.23 16.68
N GLU A 434 17.07 1.19 15.79
CA GLU A 434 18.03 2.26 15.47
C GLU A 434 18.39 3.10 16.71
N THR A 435 17.41 3.40 17.56
CA THR A 435 17.66 4.09 18.84
C THR A 435 18.59 3.27 19.74
N ARG A 436 18.36 1.95 19.86
CA ARG A 436 19.24 1.05 20.62
C ARG A 436 20.62 0.91 20.01
N ARG A 437 20.72 0.87 18.66
CA ARG A 437 21.98 0.81 17.93
C ARG A 437 22.84 2.03 18.17
N LEU A 438 22.25 3.22 18.15
CA LEU A 438 22.96 4.46 18.48
C LEU A 438 23.45 4.48 19.94
N ALA A 439 22.63 4.02 20.88
CA ALA A 439 23.04 3.91 22.29
C ALA A 439 24.20 2.92 22.47
N TYR A 440 24.13 1.74 21.84
CA TYR A 440 25.20 0.74 21.83
C TYR A 440 26.50 1.30 21.24
N ASN A 441 26.43 2.10 20.16
CA ASN A 441 27.61 2.72 19.58
C ASN A 441 28.30 3.68 20.57
N GLU A 442 27.53 4.43 21.37
CA GLU A 442 28.10 5.28 22.43
C GLU A 442 28.69 4.45 23.57
N GLU A 443 28.10 3.29 23.92
CA GLU A 443 28.70 2.36 24.90
C GLU A 443 30.01 1.77 24.40
N VAL A 444 30.08 1.33 23.14
CA VAL A 444 31.32 0.85 22.51
C VAL A 444 32.38 1.94 22.51
N LYS A 445 32.00 3.18 22.24
CA LYS A 445 32.92 4.33 22.29
C LYS A 445 33.47 4.56 23.69
N ARG A 446 32.63 4.46 24.73
CA ARG A 446 33.07 4.55 26.14
C ARG A 446 34.01 3.40 26.50
N PHE A 447 33.62 2.16 26.17
CA PHE A 447 34.46 0.98 26.38
C PHE A 447 35.83 1.12 25.72
N ASN A 448 35.89 1.61 24.49
CA ASN A 448 37.16 1.85 23.79
C ASN A 448 38.03 2.91 24.50
N ALA A 449 37.43 3.95 25.05
CA ALA A 449 38.15 4.95 25.83
C ALA A 449 38.67 4.36 27.16
N GLU A 450 37.85 3.57 27.86
CA GLU A 450 38.25 2.86 29.08
C GLU A 450 39.37 1.84 28.81
N LEU A 451 39.32 1.14 27.68
CA LEU A 451 40.35 0.19 27.26
C LEU A 451 41.69 0.88 27.03
N GLU A 452 41.69 2.09 26.48
CA GLU A 452 42.91 2.86 26.30
C GLU A 452 43.48 3.31 27.66
N SER A 453 42.65 3.85 28.55
CA SER A 453 43.07 4.19 29.92
C SER A 453 43.57 2.96 30.70
N PHE A 454 42.97 1.78 30.49
CA PHE A 454 43.43 0.54 31.07
C PHE A 454 44.83 0.14 30.56
N ARG A 455 45.09 0.26 29.25
CA ARG A 455 46.41 -0.01 28.67
C ARG A 455 47.49 0.90 29.24
N GLU A 456 47.20 2.19 29.38
CA GLU A 456 48.09 3.15 30.03
C GLU A 456 48.38 2.74 31.48
N ALA A 457 47.34 2.43 32.26
CA ALA A 457 47.47 2.00 33.65
C ALA A 457 48.29 0.70 33.81
N VAL A 458 48.11 -0.27 32.90
CA VAL A 458 48.89 -1.52 32.87
C VAL A 458 50.36 -1.22 32.57
N SER A 459 50.66 -0.32 31.63
CA SER A 459 52.03 0.09 31.34
C SER A 459 52.71 0.69 32.57
N GLU A 460 52.07 1.66 33.22
CA GLU A 460 52.61 2.29 34.44
C GLU A 460 52.78 1.29 35.58
N TYR A 461 51.82 0.38 35.76
CA TYR A 461 51.91 -0.69 36.77
C TYR A 461 53.13 -1.59 36.49
N ASN A 462 53.32 -2.02 35.25
CA ASN A 462 54.45 -2.85 34.86
C ASN A 462 55.80 -2.13 35.05
N GLU A 463 55.87 -0.82 34.82
CA GLU A 463 57.06 -0.02 35.13
C GLU A 463 57.37 -0.02 36.63
N ARG A 464 56.34 0.16 37.48
CA ARG A 464 56.49 0.08 38.95
C ARG A 464 56.91 -1.30 39.41
N VAL A 465 56.32 -2.37 38.87
CA VAL A 465 56.75 -3.76 39.15
C VAL A 465 58.22 -3.94 38.77
N THR A 466 58.63 -3.46 37.59
CA THR A 466 60.02 -3.56 37.12
C THR A 466 60.99 -2.85 38.07
N LEU A 467 60.66 -1.63 38.50
CA LEU A 467 61.48 -0.86 39.43
C LEU A 467 61.55 -1.53 40.82
N TYR A 468 60.41 -2.01 41.32
CA TYR A 468 60.35 -2.76 42.58
C TYR A 468 61.23 -4.00 42.55
N ASN A 469 61.15 -4.79 41.47
CA ASN A 469 61.96 -5.98 41.28
C ASN A 469 63.46 -5.64 41.22
N ARG A 470 63.84 -4.51 40.60
CA ARG A 470 65.23 -4.03 40.60
C ARG A 470 65.70 -3.69 42.03
N GLN A 471 64.92 -2.95 42.80
CA GLN A 471 65.24 -2.65 44.21
C GLN A 471 65.38 -3.92 45.06
N LEU A 472 64.60 -4.95 44.75
CA LEU A 472 64.68 -6.25 45.41
C LEU A 472 66.03 -6.94 45.10
N VAL A 473 66.48 -6.91 43.85
CA VAL A 473 67.78 -7.46 43.42
C VAL A 473 68.96 -6.67 44.01
N ASP A 474 68.84 -5.34 44.08
CA ASP A 474 69.89 -4.47 44.62
C ASP A 474 69.98 -4.49 46.17
N GLY A 475 69.11 -5.27 46.83
CA GLY A 475 69.15 -5.45 48.29
C GLY A 475 68.59 -4.28 49.09
N VAL A 476 67.75 -3.43 48.49
CA VAL A 476 67.11 -2.28 49.17
C VAL A 476 66.22 -2.80 50.32
N PRO A 477 66.32 -2.25 51.54
CA PRO A 477 65.48 -2.63 52.67
C PRO A 477 63.99 -2.48 52.36
N GLU A 478 63.16 -3.42 52.84
CA GLU A 478 61.72 -3.48 52.50
C GLU A 478 60.96 -2.18 52.81
N THR A 479 61.32 -1.49 53.90
CA THR A 479 60.72 -0.22 54.31
C THR A 479 60.99 0.94 53.34
N GLU A 480 62.00 0.81 52.49
CA GLU A 480 62.43 1.82 51.51
C GLU A 480 62.01 1.50 50.08
N ARG A 481 61.45 0.30 49.84
CA ARG A 481 60.98 -0.10 48.51
C ARG A 481 59.73 0.67 48.11
N ILE A 482 59.58 0.90 46.82
CA ILE A 482 58.36 1.51 46.28
C ILE A 482 57.15 0.59 46.50
N LYS A 483 55.95 1.17 46.63
CA LYS A 483 54.72 0.40 46.60
C LYS A 483 54.24 0.25 45.16
N VAL A 484 54.05 -0.98 44.71
CA VAL A 484 53.59 -1.28 43.34
C VAL A 484 52.14 -0.84 43.12
N GLY A 485 51.29 -0.95 44.16
CA GLY A 485 49.86 -0.65 44.09
C GLY A 485 49.02 -1.86 43.67
N ALA A 486 47.72 -1.63 43.45
CA ALA A 486 46.81 -2.66 42.95
C ALA A 486 46.97 -2.81 41.44
N GLU A 487 46.74 -4.03 40.94
CA GLU A 487 46.69 -4.32 39.52
C GLU A 487 45.51 -3.58 38.86
N PRO A 488 45.70 -2.95 37.69
CA PRO A 488 44.61 -2.34 36.94
C PRO A 488 43.53 -3.37 36.58
N ARG A 489 42.26 -2.94 36.60
CA ARG A 489 41.13 -3.82 36.26
C ARG A 489 40.72 -3.62 34.80
N GLU A 490 40.59 -4.72 34.07
CA GLU A 490 40.13 -4.71 32.68
C GLU A 490 38.67 -4.20 32.58
N PRO A 491 38.35 -3.33 31.60
CA PRO A 491 36.99 -2.87 31.39
C PRO A 491 36.09 -4.00 30.86
N VAL A 492 34.79 -3.90 31.12
CA VAL A 492 33.81 -4.91 30.69
C VAL A 492 33.22 -4.49 29.34
N PRO A 493 33.27 -5.35 28.30
CA PRO A 493 32.71 -5.03 27.00
C PRO A 493 31.17 -4.89 27.08
N PRO A 494 30.57 -4.02 26.26
CA PRO A 494 29.11 -3.89 26.21
C PRO A 494 28.46 -5.18 25.72
N ALA A 495 27.23 -5.42 26.16
CA ALA A 495 26.46 -6.60 25.74
C ALA A 495 26.15 -6.52 24.23
N LYS A 496 26.22 -7.65 23.53
CA LYS A 496 25.97 -7.72 22.09
C LYS A 496 24.57 -7.19 21.77
N LEU A 497 24.48 -6.28 20.80
CA LEU A 497 23.22 -5.81 20.25
C LEU A 497 22.61 -6.88 19.33
N GLU A 498 21.38 -7.30 19.64
CA GLU A 498 20.63 -8.28 18.85
C GLU A 498 19.61 -7.58 17.93
N VAL A 499 19.56 -8.02 16.67
CA VAL A 499 18.56 -7.57 15.70
C VAL A 499 17.25 -8.31 15.99
N PRO A 500 16.11 -7.62 16.09
CA PRO A 500 14.81 -8.28 16.22
C PRO A 500 14.52 -9.25 15.07
N GLU A 501 13.95 -10.42 15.40
CA GLU A 501 13.66 -11.50 14.44
C GLU A 501 12.73 -11.04 13.30
N SER A 502 11.79 -10.15 13.60
CA SER A 502 10.89 -9.53 12.61
C SER A 502 11.64 -8.72 11.54
N ILE A 503 12.63 -7.91 11.95
CA ILE A 503 13.50 -7.12 11.06
C ILE A 503 14.39 -8.06 10.27
N GLU A 504 14.99 -9.06 10.93
CA GLU A 504 15.86 -10.04 10.27
C GLU A 504 15.09 -10.80 9.18
N ARG A 505 13.90 -11.30 9.50
CA ARG A 505 13.00 -11.99 8.57
C ARG A 505 12.58 -11.09 7.40
N ALA A 506 12.22 -9.83 7.68
CA ALA A 506 11.84 -8.88 6.65
C ALA A 506 13.00 -8.51 5.72
N SER A 507 14.22 -8.40 6.26
CA SER A 507 15.43 -8.08 5.51
C SER A 507 15.98 -9.24 4.67
N ARG A 508 15.41 -10.45 4.78
CA ARG A 508 15.91 -11.66 4.09
C ARG A 508 17.44 -11.84 4.22
N GLY A 509 17.97 -11.61 5.42
CA GLY A 509 19.41 -11.72 5.69
C GLY A 509 20.22 -10.47 5.32
N GLY A 510 19.70 -9.27 5.60
CA GLY A 510 20.43 -8.01 5.47
C GLY A 510 20.24 -7.26 4.15
N GLN A 511 19.27 -7.66 3.32
CA GLN A 511 18.81 -6.86 2.19
C GLN A 511 17.96 -5.68 2.66
N THR A 512 17.88 -4.67 1.81
CA THR A 512 17.02 -3.51 2.00
C THR A 512 15.55 -3.92 2.05
N ILE A 513 14.82 -3.42 3.05
CA ILE A 513 13.39 -3.70 3.20
C ILE A 513 12.61 -2.67 2.36
N ASP A 514 11.98 -3.14 1.28
CA ASP A 514 10.96 -2.38 0.55
C ASP A 514 9.59 -2.68 1.17
N LEU A 515 9.13 -1.78 2.03
CA LEU A 515 7.86 -1.92 2.74
C LEU A 515 6.66 -1.94 1.78
N LEU A 516 6.73 -1.19 0.68
CA LEU A 516 5.67 -1.14 -0.31
C LEU A 516 5.56 -2.48 -1.06
N GLN A 517 6.70 -3.03 -1.49
CA GLN A 517 6.73 -4.34 -2.11
C GLN A 517 6.21 -5.42 -1.15
N LEU A 518 6.52 -5.33 0.15
CA LEU A 518 6.01 -6.26 1.16
C LEU A 518 4.48 -6.21 1.28
N VAL A 519 3.88 -5.02 1.31
CA VAL A 519 2.42 -4.84 1.33
C VAL A 519 1.78 -5.51 0.13
N GLN A 520 2.29 -5.22 -1.07
CA GLN A 520 1.72 -5.74 -2.31
C GLN A 520 1.92 -7.26 -2.46
N GLN A 521 3.08 -7.80 -2.06
CA GLN A 521 3.34 -9.25 -2.07
C GLN A 521 2.40 -10.00 -1.11
N LYS A 522 2.06 -9.40 0.03
CA LYS A 522 1.10 -9.98 0.98
C LYS A 522 -0.34 -9.92 0.47
N ALA A 523 -0.71 -8.86 -0.24
CA ALA A 523 -2.07 -8.69 -0.73
C ALA A 523 -2.35 -9.49 -2.01
N LEU A 524 -1.39 -9.60 -2.92
CA LEU A 524 -1.62 -10.21 -4.23
C LEU A 524 -2.23 -11.63 -4.21
N PRO A 525 -1.85 -12.53 -3.28
CA PRO A 525 -2.45 -13.86 -3.19
C PRO A 525 -3.98 -13.86 -2.98
N SER A 526 -4.56 -12.83 -2.34
CA SER A 526 -6.02 -12.75 -2.17
C SER A 526 -6.73 -12.48 -3.49
N LEU A 527 -6.11 -11.72 -4.38
CA LEU A 527 -6.63 -11.42 -5.72
C LEU A 527 -6.46 -12.64 -6.65
N LEU A 528 -5.27 -13.26 -6.63
CA LEU A 528 -4.96 -14.37 -7.54
C LEU A 528 -5.55 -15.70 -7.08
N GLN A 529 -5.86 -15.89 -5.81
CA GLN A 529 -6.45 -17.12 -5.27
C GLN A 529 -5.67 -18.41 -5.64
N ASN A 530 -4.34 -18.34 -5.69
CA ASN A 530 -3.41 -19.40 -6.14
C ASN A 530 -3.39 -19.69 -7.66
N ARG A 531 -4.02 -18.85 -8.48
CA ARG A 531 -3.94 -18.96 -9.94
C ARG A 531 -2.62 -18.42 -10.44
N THR A 532 -2.02 -19.08 -11.43
CA THR A 532 -0.92 -18.49 -12.19
C THR A 532 -1.45 -17.41 -13.13
N PRO A 533 -0.62 -16.44 -13.55
CA PRO A 533 -1.03 -15.45 -14.55
C PRO A 533 -1.55 -16.07 -15.86
N GLN A 534 -1.04 -17.23 -16.26
CA GLN A 534 -1.51 -17.96 -17.44
C GLN A 534 -2.91 -18.54 -17.23
N GLN A 535 -3.16 -19.17 -16.07
CA GLN A 535 -4.51 -19.66 -15.73
C GLN A 535 -5.52 -18.51 -15.75
N LEU A 536 -5.15 -17.39 -15.13
CA LEU A 536 -5.97 -16.18 -15.10
C LEU A 536 -6.23 -15.62 -16.50
N SER A 537 -5.27 -15.72 -17.42
CA SER A 537 -5.44 -15.29 -18.82
C SER A 537 -6.51 -16.12 -19.53
N GLU A 538 -6.47 -17.45 -19.38
CA GLU A 538 -7.46 -18.36 -19.98
C GLU A 538 -8.86 -18.17 -19.37
N GLU A 539 -8.94 -18.00 -18.04
CA GLU A 539 -10.19 -17.71 -17.33
C GLU A 539 -10.78 -16.37 -17.78
N MET A 540 -9.96 -15.32 -17.86
CA MET A 540 -10.37 -14.00 -18.34
C MET A 540 -10.91 -14.09 -19.78
N LYS A 541 -10.21 -14.81 -20.67
CA LYS A 541 -10.67 -15.00 -22.05
C LYS A 541 -12.02 -15.72 -22.13
N ALA A 542 -12.19 -16.80 -21.36
CA ALA A 542 -13.45 -17.54 -21.30
C ALA A 542 -14.59 -16.68 -20.75
N ALA A 543 -14.32 -15.94 -19.69
CA ALA A 543 -15.26 -15.05 -19.02
C ALA A 543 -15.75 -13.93 -19.93
N TYR A 544 -14.85 -13.23 -20.63
CA TYR A 544 -15.22 -12.18 -21.58
C TYR A 544 -16.00 -12.72 -22.78
N SER A 545 -15.62 -13.91 -23.28
CA SER A 545 -16.35 -14.58 -24.36
C SER A 545 -17.81 -14.86 -23.96
N SER A 546 -18.07 -15.17 -22.68
CA SER A 546 -19.43 -15.42 -22.17
C SER A 546 -20.34 -14.20 -22.24
N ILE A 547 -19.79 -12.98 -22.18
CA ILE A 547 -20.53 -11.72 -22.36
C ILE A 547 -20.41 -11.17 -23.79
N GLY A 548 -19.91 -11.97 -24.73
CA GLY A 548 -19.82 -11.63 -26.15
C GLY A 548 -18.66 -10.70 -26.50
N ILE A 549 -17.57 -10.70 -25.73
CA ILE A 549 -16.33 -9.97 -26.02
C ILE A 549 -15.19 -10.99 -26.26
N ASP A 550 -14.60 -11.00 -27.45
CA ASP A 550 -13.45 -11.85 -27.79
C ASP A 550 -12.13 -11.10 -27.53
N ILE A 551 -11.43 -11.50 -26.47
CA ILE A 551 -10.11 -10.95 -26.12
C ILE A 551 -9.00 -11.75 -26.80
N GLN A 552 -8.13 -11.02 -27.52
CA GLN A 552 -6.91 -11.57 -28.11
C GLN A 552 -5.69 -10.94 -27.45
N PHE A 553 -4.97 -11.74 -26.66
CA PHE A 553 -3.76 -11.29 -25.99
C PHE A 553 -2.60 -11.08 -26.98
N GLN A 554 -1.70 -10.15 -26.64
CA GLN A 554 -0.45 -9.86 -27.37
C GLN A 554 0.63 -10.94 -27.17
#